data_AF-A0A8E6B358-F1
#
_entry.id   AF-A0A8E6B358-F1
#
_cell.length_a   1.000
_cell.length_b   1.000
_cell.length_c   1.000
_cell.angle_alpha   90.00
_cell.angle_beta   90.00
_cell.angle_gamma   90.00
#
_symmetry.space_group_name_H-M   'P 1'
#
loop_
_entity.id
_entity.type
_entity.pdbx_description
1 polymer ?
#
loop_
_entity_poly.entity_id
_entity_poly.type
_entity_poly.pdbx_seq_one_letter_code
_entity_poly.pdbx_strand_id
1 'polypeptide(L)'
;MNYYVQYHNSTSTLLPFENSETPFDATELTIHTKVPNALEATGQVFLIVGIGRPRRYFLWETFRIQSGKRRKAHDDFELGGKGWQLAPPQELKGAAFEKFKVSCGNLVGFRDISDLRYTETLLELARSHKPPGDPKEIIKTLLKLEEIDPREHKQLRKILEHYTPVHALSIRQPHAEAIMRGIKDIEYRSKETKVRGRVMIYAAKGRSPFEHEMMDMADYGIRDILVDDLPRGVLIGSVDLYDSKRTRQGGEWYLRKPIRFEKLKEPVNAPQPAWFYPFNELREYLG
;
A
#
# COMPACT_ATOMS: atom_id res chain seq x y z
N MET A 1 6.30 -9.39 -29.16
CA MET A 1 5.18 -9.31 -28.18
C MET A 1 4.57 -7.94 -28.35
N ASN A 2 3.26 -7.83 -28.49
CA ASN A 2 2.64 -6.53 -28.73
C ASN A 2 2.42 -5.80 -27.41
N TYR A 3 2.52 -4.48 -27.46
CA TYR A 3 2.34 -3.59 -26.33
C TYR A 3 1.32 -2.55 -26.66
N TYR A 4 0.42 -2.30 -25.72
CA TYR A 4 -0.66 -1.34 -25.87
C TYR A 4 -0.67 -0.36 -24.71
N VAL A 5 -1.07 0.87 -24.97
CA VAL A 5 -1.42 1.84 -23.95
C VAL A 5 -2.92 2.07 -23.96
N GLN A 6 -3.52 2.12 -22.78
CA GLN A 6 -4.84 2.70 -22.56
C GLN A 6 -4.68 3.99 -21.76
N TYR A 7 -5.33 5.05 -22.21
CA TYR A 7 -5.42 6.29 -21.45
C TYR A 7 -6.73 6.41 -20.68
N HIS A 8 -6.64 6.78 -19.40
CA HIS A 8 -7.78 7.11 -18.55
C HIS A 8 -7.67 8.56 -18.06
N ASN A 9 -8.74 9.33 -18.23
CA ASN A 9 -8.78 10.72 -17.80
C ASN A 9 -9.56 10.87 -16.49
N SER A 10 -8.87 10.99 -15.35
CA SER A 10 -9.54 11.10 -14.05
C SER A 10 -10.21 12.46 -13.83
N THR A 11 -10.02 13.43 -14.74
CA THR A 11 -10.76 14.69 -14.63
C THR A 11 -12.26 14.52 -14.92
N SER A 12 -12.63 13.45 -15.60
CA SER A 12 -14.01 13.13 -16.05
C SER A 12 -14.61 11.89 -15.37
N THR A 13 -13.81 11.11 -14.64
CA THR A 13 -14.19 9.84 -14.01
C THR A 13 -13.30 9.59 -12.79
N LEU A 14 -13.73 8.76 -11.84
CA LEU A 14 -12.92 8.48 -10.65
C LEU A 14 -11.58 7.81 -10.97
N LEU A 15 -10.63 7.85 -10.03
CA LEU A 15 -9.38 7.09 -10.13
C LEU A 15 -9.66 5.58 -10.22
N PRO A 16 -8.93 4.84 -11.08
CA PRO A 16 -9.16 3.40 -11.27
C PRO A 16 -8.51 2.60 -10.14
N PHE A 17 -8.97 2.80 -8.91
CA PHE A 17 -8.78 1.85 -7.82
C PHE A 17 -10.00 0.93 -7.86
N GLU A 18 -9.96 -0.11 -8.70
CA GLU A 18 -11.05 -1.09 -8.83
C GLU A 18 -11.49 -1.58 -7.43
N ASN A 19 -12.68 -1.16 -6.98
CA ASN A 19 -13.44 -1.66 -5.82
C ASN A 19 -12.67 -2.33 -4.66
N SER A 20 -11.53 -1.81 -4.22
CA SER A 20 -10.71 -2.50 -3.20
C SER A 20 -10.15 -1.54 -2.18
N GLU A 21 -10.26 -1.97 -0.92
CA GLU A 21 -9.53 -1.40 0.22
C GLU A 21 -8.02 -1.66 0.08
N THR A 22 -7.63 -2.53 -0.85
CA THR A 22 -6.27 -3.04 -1.09
C THR A 22 -5.93 -3.01 -2.59
N PRO A 23 -5.90 -1.83 -3.25
CA PRO A 23 -5.82 -1.76 -4.71
C PRO A 23 -4.48 -2.24 -5.29
N PHE A 24 -3.43 -2.28 -4.47
CA PHE A 24 -2.13 -2.86 -4.86
C PHE A 24 -2.05 -4.39 -4.73
N ASP A 25 -3.13 -5.07 -4.31
CA ASP A 25 -3.19 -6.53 -4.23
C ASP A 25 -3.96 -7.15 -5.41
N ALA A 26 -4.53 -6.33 -6.31
CA ALA A 26 -5.26 -6.80 -7.47
C ALA A 26 -4.36 -7.55 -8.46
N THR A 27 -4.81 -8.72 -8.91
CA THR A 27 -4.07 -9.60 -9.84
C THR A 27 -4.77 -9.83 -11.17
N GLU A 28 -6.06 -9.49 -11.25
CA GLU A 28 -6.88 -9.45 -12.45
C GLU A 28 -7.30 -8.00 -12.63
N LEU A 29 -7.07 -7.44 -13.82
CA LEU A 29 -7.30 -6.03 -14.11
C LEU A 29 -8.11 -5.87 -15.38
N THR A 30 -8.80 -4.74 -15.49
CA THR A 30 -9.64 -4.43 -16.65
C THR A 30 -9.42 -3.02 -17.19
N ILE A 31 -9.60 -2.85 -18.49
CA ILE A 31 -9.75 -1.53 -19.13
C ILE A 31 -11.01 -1.47 -19.95
N HIS A 32 -11.49 -0.24 -20.18
CA HIS A 32 -12.55 0.06 -21.12
C HIS A 32 -12.05 0.94 -22.26
N THR A 33 -12.45 0.62 -23.48
CA THR A 33 -12.09 1.39 -24.67
C THR A 33 -13.23 1.42 -25.69
N LYS A 34 -13.31 2.50 -26.47
CA LYS A 34 -14.23 2.60 -27.62
C LYS A 34 -13.66 2.03 -28.91
N VAL A 35 -12.41 1.57 -28.90
CA VAL A 35 -11.73 1.04 -30.09
C VAL A 35 -12.21 -0.40 -30.36
N PRO A 36 -12.94 -0.67 -31.45
CA PRO A 36 -13.50 -2.01 -31.69
C PRO A 36 -12.44 -3.10 -31.87
N ASN A 37 -11.35 -2.76 -32.57
CA ASN A 37 -10.25 -3.69 -32.85
C ASN A 37 -9.46 -4.07 -31.58
N ALA A 38 -9.76 -3.47 -30.44
CA ALA A 38 -9.16 -3.85 -29.16
C ALA A 38 -9.49 -5.31 -28.79
N LEU A 39 -10.63 -5.87 -29.24
CA LEU A 39 -10.97 -7.27 -28.99
C LEU A 39 -10.03 -8.29 -29.66
N GLU A 40 -9.30 -7.87 -30.70
CA GLU A 40 -8.32 -8.70 -31.40
C GLU A 40 -6.90 -8.54 -30.81
N ALA A 41 -6.72 -7.58 -29.90
CA ALA A 41 -5.42 -7.29 -29.32
C ALA A 41 -4.94 -8.45 -28.45
N THR A 42 -3.70 -8.88 -28.68
CA THR A 42 -3.02 -9.87 -27.84
C THR A 42 -1.68 -9.29 -27.42
N GLY A 43 -1.36 -9.34 -26.12
CA GLY A 43 -0.13 -8.71 -25.62
C GLY A 43 -0.29 -8.13 -24.23
N GLN A 44 0.52 -7.12 -23.93
CA GLN A 44 0.53 -6.45 -22.64
C GLN A 44 -0.01 -5.03 -22.77
N VAL A 45 -0.83 -4.63 -21.80
CA VAL A 45 -1.44 -3.31 -21.70
C VAL A 45 -0.76 -2.54 -20.59
N PHE A 46 -0.56 -1.23 -20.81
CA PHE A 46 -0.22 -0.25 -19.79
C PHE A 46 -1.37 0.75 -19.66
N LEU A 47 -1.89 0.92 -18.44
CA LEU A 47 -2.87 1.96 -18.14
C LEU A 47 -2.12 3.23 -17.71
N ILE A 48 -2.31 4.32 -18.45
CA ILE A 48 -1.83 5.65 -18.08
C ILE A 48 -3.01 6.49 -17.63
N VAL A 49 -2.94 7.02 -16.41
CA VAL A 49 -3.98 7.86 -15.81
C VAL A 49 -3.52 9.31 -15.81
N GLY A 50 -4.32 10.19 -16.41
CA GLY A 50 -4.14 11.64 -16.36
C GLY A 50 -4.96 12.28 -15.24
N ILE A 51 -4.31 12.97 -14.31
CA ILE A 51 -4.89 13.47 -13.05
C ILE A 51 -4.67 14.97 -12.89
N GLY A 52 -5.68 15.68 -12.36
CA GLY A 52 -5.60 17.09 -11.98
C GLY A 52 -5.54 18.10 -13.15
N ARG A 53 -5.39 19.38 -12.77
CA ARG A 53 -5.18 20.53 -13.66
C ARG A 53 -4.14 21.47 -13.04
N PRO A 54 -2.95 21.69 -13.65
CA PRO A 54 -2.47 21.10 -14.91
C PRO A 54 -2.35 19.57 -14.82
N ARG A 55 -2.47 18.90 -15.97
CA ARG A 55 -2.57 17.43 -16.01
C ARG A 55 -1.23 16.77 -15.76
N ARG A 56 -1.21 15.81 -14.83
CA ARG A 56 -0.08 14.94 -14.52
C ARG A 56 -0.41 13.52 -14.94
N TYR A 57 0.57 12.77 -15.43
CA TYR A 57 0.36 11.43 -15.99
C TYR A 57 1.05 10.39 -15.13
N PHE A 58 0.36 9.30 -14.85
CA PHE A 58 0.87 8.21 -14.04
C PHE A 58 0.73 6.88 -14.77
N LEU A 59 1.80 6.09 -14.81
CA LEU A 59 1.69 4.67 -15.12
C LEU A 59 1.05 3.99 -13.91
N TRP A 60 -0.13 3.44 -14.13
CA TRP A 60 -1.03 3.01 -13.07
C TRP A 60 -1.05 1.51 -12.92
N GLU A 61 -1.24 0.81 -14.04
CA GLU A 61 -1.40 -0.64 -14.08
C GLU A 61 -0.72 -1.25 -15.30
N THR A 62 -0.42 -2.54 -15.20
CA THR A 62 -0.11 -3.35 -16.37
C THR A 62 -0.67 -4.76 -16.25
N PHE A 63 -1.13 -5.32 -17.36
CA PHE A 63 -1.58 -6.71 -17.42
C PHE A 63 -1.44 -7.30 -18.82
N ARG A 64 -1.46 -8.63 -18.89
CA ARG A 64 -1.52 -9.37 -20.15
C ARG A 64 -2.98 -9.63 -20.51
N ILE A 65 -3.38 -9.30 -21.73
CA ILE A 65 -4.74 -9.52 -22.22
C ILE A 65 -5.03 -11.02 -22.25
N GLN A 66 -6.16 -11.41 -21.66
CA GLN A 66 -6.66 -12.79 -21.63
C GLN A 66 -8.14 -12.89 -22.01
N SER A 67 -8.89 -11.80 -21.86
CA SER A 67 -10.30 -11.74 -22.24
C SER A 67 -10.65 -10.39 -22.87
N GLY A 68 -11.68 -10.41 -23.71
CA GLY A 68 -12.25 -9.22 -24.31
C GLY A 68 -13.74 -9.43 -24.56
N LYS A 69 -14.57 -8.43 -24.25
CA LYS A 69 -16.01 -8.48 -24.53
C LYS A 69 -16.55 -7.11 -24.91
N ARG A 70 -17.58 -7.08 -25.77
CA ARG A 70 -18.37 -5.87 -26.01
C ARG A 70 -19.35 -5.66 -24.86
N ARG A 71 -19.40 -4.46 -24.29
CA ARG A 71 -20.37 -4.07 -23.27
C ARG A 71 -21.51 -3.30 -23.92
N LYS A 72 -22.57 -4.01 -24.29
CA LYS A 72 -23.72 -3.44 -25.02
C LYS A 72 -24.37 -2.24 -24.31
N ALA A 73 -24.38 -2.23 -22.98
CA ALA A 73 -24.98 -1.15 -22.19
C ALA A 73 -24.21 0.19 -22.25
N HIS A 74 -22.91 0.16 -22.56
CA HIS A 74 -22.04 1.33 -22.58
C HIS A 74 -21.49 1.66 -23.98
N ASP A 75 -21.86 0.86 -24.98
CA ASP A 75 -21.35 0.89 -26.35
C ASP A 75 -19.82 1.00 -26.42
N ASP A 76 -19.15 0.18 -25.61
CA ASP A 76 -17.69 0.10 -25.55
C ASP A 76 -17.21 -1.35 -25.37
N PHE A 77 -15.90 -1.51 -25.21
CA PHE A 77 -15.22 -2.79 -25.14
C PHE A 77 -14.43 -2.88 -23.84
N GLU A 78 -14.52 -4.02 -23.17
CA GLU A 78 -13.75 -4.34 -21.98
C GLU A 78 -12.68 -5.36 -22.35
N LEU A 79 -11.44 -5.08 -21.96
CA LEU A 79 -10.34 -6.04 -22.01
C LEU A 79 -9.88 -6.34 -20.59
N GLY A 80 -9.59 -7.60 -20.31
CA GLY A 80 -9.13 -8.01 -18.99
C GLY A 80 -8.03 -9.06 -19.03
N GLY A 81 -7.34 -9.21 -17.91
CA GLY A 81 -6.43 -10.32 -17.68
C GLY A 81 -5.45 -10.07 -16.54
N LYS A 82 -4.48 -10.98 -16.44
CA LYS A 82 -3.55 -11.03 -15.30
C LYS A 82 -2.48 -9.95 -15.33
N GLY A 83 -2.31 -9.27 -14.21
CA GLY A 83 -1.37 -8.17 -14.05
C GLY A 83 -1.23 -7.67 -12.63
N TRP A 84 -0.87 -6.41 -12.48
CA TRP A 84 -0.82 -5.72 -11.19
C TRP A 84 -0.97 -4.21 -11.36
N GLN A 85 -1.56 -3.58 -10.35
CA GLN A 85 -1.43 -2.15 -10.14
C GLN A 85 -0.05 -1.85 -9.59
N LEU A 86 0.60 -0.81 -10.12
CA LEU A 86 1.92 -0.41 -9.64
C LEU A 86 1.81 0.10 -8.20
N ALA A 87 2.73 -0.32 -7.35
CA ALA A 87 2.73 -0.02 -5.92
C ALA A 87 4.02 0.72 -5.53
N PRO A 88 4.05 2.08 -5.57
CA PRO A 88 2.98 2.98 -6.01
C PRO A 88 2.94 3.23 -7.53
N PRO A 89 1.84 3.84 -8.05
CA PRO A 89 1.80 4.35 -9.42
C PRO A 89 2.92 5.36 -9.69
N GLN A 90 3.49 5.32 -10.90
CA GLN A 90 4.69 6.08 -11.24
C GLN A 90 4.38 7.29 -12.10
N GLU A 91 4.78 8.48 -11.65
CA GLU A 91 4.60 9.71 -12.44
C GLU A 91 5.49 9.70 -13.69
N LEU A 92 4.87 9.84 -14.85
CA LEU A 92 5.53 9.94 -16.15
C LEU A 92 5.74 11.41 -16.50
N LYS A 93 6.99 11.82 -16.71
CA LYS A 93 7.38 13.21 -16.98
C LYS A 93 8.68 13.30 -17.77
N GLY A 94 8.99 14.51 -18.26
CA GLY A 94 10.23 14.82 -18.97
C GLY A 94 10.13 14.68 -20.49
N ALA A 95 11.19 15.09 -21.19
CA ALA A 95 11.18 15.23 -22.65
C ALA A 95 10.92 13.91 -23.41
N ALA A 96 11.40 12.78 -22.89
CA ALA A 96 11.15 11.47 -23.49
C ALA A 96 9.67 11.08 -23.41
N PHE A 97 9.04 11.30 -22.25
CA PHE A 97 7.60 11.06 -22.08
C PHE A 97 6.76 12.00 -22.95
N GLU A 98 7.13 13.28 -23.05
CA GLU A 98 6.41 14.23 -23.91
C GLU A 98 6.44 13.83 -25.39
N LYS A 99 7.60 13.37 -25.89
CA LYS A 99 7.71 12.80 -27.24
C LYS A 99 6.82 11.56 -27.41
N PHE A 100 6.86 10.63 -26.46
CA PHE A 100 5.99 9.46 -26.45
C PHE A 100 4.51 9.82 -26.46
N LYS A 101 4.10 10.78 -25.62
CA LYS A 101 2.72 11.27 -25.54
C LYS A 101 2.26 11.82 -26.89
N VAL A 102 3.08 12.62 -27.57
CA VAL A 102 2.80 13.13 -28.92
C VAL A 102 2.69 11.99 -29.94
N SER A 103 3.62 11.03 -29.92
CA SER A 103 3.56 9.83 -30.77
C SER A 103 2.29 8.99 -30.54
N CYS A 104 1.76 9.02 -29.33
CA CYS A 104 0.49 8.40 -28.96
C CYS A 104 -0.74 9.24 -29.32
N GLY A 105 -0.60 10.35 -30.05
CA GLY A 105 -1.71 11.25 -30.39
C GLY A 105 -2.23 12.02 -29.16
N ASN A 106 -1.33 12.39 -28.27
CA ASN A 106 -1.62 13.00 -26.96
C ASN A 106 -2.42 12.10 -25.99
N LEU A 107 -2.17 10.79 -26.05
CA LEU A 107 -2.80 9.76 -25.22
C LEU A 107 -4.33 9.78 -25.34
N VAL A 108 -4.85 9.27 -26.45
CA VAL A 108 -6.29 9.13 -26.67
C VAL A 108 -6.64 7.64 -26.76
N GLY A 109 -7.38 7.14 -25.77
CA GLY A 109 -7.96 5.80 -25.78
C GLY A 109 -6.92 4.66 -25.77
N PHE A 110 -7.19 3.62 -26.55
CA PHE A 110 -6.38 2.40 -26.68
C PHE A 110 -5.50 2.47 -27.93
N ARG A 111 -4.20 2.19 -27.81
CA ARG A 111 -3.26 2.31 -28.91
C ARG A 111 -2.11 1.32 -28.84
N ASP A 112 -1.71 0.78 -30.00
CA ASP A 112 -0.49 -0.01 -30.15
C ASP A 112 0.75 0.90 -30.03
N ILE A 113 1.68 0.49 -29.17
CA ILE A 113 2.93 1.18 -28.88
C ILE A 113 4.16 0.29 -29.10
N SER A 114 3.99 -0.86 -29.75
CA SER A 114 5.04 -1.88 -29.91
C SER A 114 6.31 -1.32 -30.55
N ASP A 115 6.16 -0.38 -31.48
CA ASP A 115 7.27 0.25 -32.20
C ASP A 115 7.83 1.51 -31.52
N LEU A 116 7.28 1.91 -30.37
CA LEU A 116 7.70 3.12 -29.66
C LEU A 116 8.79 2.79 -28.64
N ARG A 117 9.94 3.46 -28.74
CA ARG A 117 11.09 3.25 -27.83
C ARG A 117 10.76 3.42 -26.34
N TYR A 118 9.81 4.30 -26.02
CA TYR A 118 9.39 4.55 -24.62
C TYR A 118 8.67 3.34 -23.98
N THR A 119 8.28 2.34 -24.77
CA THR A 119 7.72 1.07 -24.30
C THR A 119 8.70 0.32 -23.39
N GLU A 120 10.01 0.41 -23.64
CA GLU A 120 11.05 -0.15 -22.77
C GLU A 120 11.02 0.49 -21.38
N THR A 121 10.85 1.80 -21.30
CA THR A 121 10.72 2.54 -20.04
C THR A 121 9.45 2.14 -19.28
N LEU A 122 8.31 1.98 -19.97
CA LEU A 122 7.08 1.52 -19.33
C LEU A 122 7.22 0.10 -18.76
N LEU A 123 7.89 -0.79 -19.50
CA LEU A 123 8.19 -2.15 -19.04
C LEU A 123 9.08 -2.15 -17.80
N GLU A 124 10.14 -1.35 -17.80
CA GLU A 124 11.06 -1.23 -16.67
C GLU A 124 10.34 -0.68 -15.44
N LEU A 125 9.62 0.43 -15.57
CA LEU A 125 8.85 1.03 -14.49
C LEU A 125 7.82 0.04 -13.91
N ALA A 126 7.09 -0.68 -14.77
CA ALA A 126 6.10 -1.64 -14.33
C ALA A 126 6.72 -2.82 -13.57
N ARG A 127 7.88 -3.32 -14.00
CA ARG A 127 8.61 -4.40 -13.32
C ARG A 127 9.15 -3.96 -11.97
N SER A 128 9.75 -2.77 -11.91
CA SER A 128 10.38 -2.23 -10.70
C SER A 128 9.38 -1.85 -9.60
N HIS A 129 8.11 -1.63 -9.95
CA HIS A 129 7.04 -1.24 -9.02
C HIS A 129 5.94 -2.30 -8.91
N LYS A 130 6.32 -3.57 -9.08
CA LYS A 130 5.42 -4.70 -8.85
C LYS A 130 5.16 -4.86 -7.34
N PRO A 131 3.89 -5.07 -6.91
CA PRO A 131 3.58 -5.35 -5.51
C PRO A 131 4.36 -6.56 -4.94
N PRO A 132 4.67 -6.57 -3.63
CA PRO A 132 4.31 -5.55 -2.63
C PRO A 132 5.21 -4.30 -2.75
N GLY A 133 4.60 -3.12 -2.73
CA GLY A 133 5.33 -1.85 -2.67
C GLY A 133 5.75 -1.46 -1.26
N ASP A 134 6.69 -0.51 -1.13
CA ASP A 134 7.02 0.10 0.15
C ASP A 134 5.82 0.94 0.66
N PRO A 135 5.24 0.61 1.84
CA PRO A 135 4.14 1.37 2.42
C PRO A 135 4.42 2.87 2.56
N LYS A 136 5.67 3.29 2.86
CA LYS A 136 6.00 4.71 2.99
C LYS A 136 5.85 5.44 1.66
N GLU A 137 6.37 4.87 0.58
CA GLU A 137 6.30 5.45 -0.77
C GLU A 137 4.88 5.41 -1.33
N ILE A 138 4.11 4.37 -0.99
CA ILE A 138 2.67 4.31 -1.27
C ILE A 138 1.93 5.47 -0.60
N ILE A 139 2.10 5.64 0.71
CA ILE A 139 1.43 6.72 1.45
C ILE A 139 1.82 8.09 0.89
N LYS A 140 3.11 8.35 0.66
CA LYS A 140 3.59 9.60 0.05
C LYS A 140 2.92 9.85 -1.30
N THR A 141 2.80 8.83 -2.13
CA THR A 141 2.17 8.95 -3.45
C THR A 141 0.69 9.23 -3.33
N LEU A 142 -0.04 8.53 -2.46
CA LEU A 142 -1.47 8.74 -2.24
C LEU A 142 -1.78 10.16 -1.71
N LEU A 143 -0.99 10.66 -0.76
CA LEU A 143 -1.09 12.05 -0.28
C LEU A 143 -0.85 13.06 -1.41
N LYS A 144 0.16 12.82 -2.25
CA LYS A 144 0.44 13.65 -3.41
C LYS A 144 -0.72 13.62 -4.42
N LEU A 145 -1.35 12.46 -4.64
CA LEU A 145 -2.52 12.33 -5.51
C LEU A 145 -3.72 13.11 -4.96
N GLU A 146 -3.92 13.08 -3.64
CA GLU A 146 -4.97 13.84 -2.94
C GLU A 146 -4.78 15.36 -3.11
N GLU A 147 -3.53 15.84 -3.05
CA GLU A 147 -3.20 17.25 -3.33
C GLU A 147 -3.46 17.63 -4.80
N ILE A 148 -3.20 16.72 -5.75
CA ILE A 148 -3.41 16.96 -7.19
C ILE A 148 -4.91 16.97 -7.54
N ASP A 149 -5.70 16.11 -6.90
CA ASP A 149 -7.13 15.96 -7.17
C ASP A 149 -7.95 15.79 -5.89
N PRO A 150 -8.30 16.89 -5.20
CA PRO A 150 -9.03 16.85 -3.94
C PRO A 150 -10.41 16.18 -4.03
N ARG A 151 -10.98 16.00 -5.23
CA ARG A 151 -12.26 15.31 -5.44
C ARG A 151 -12.18 13.83 -5.04
N GLU A 152 -10.98 13.25 -5.10
CA GLU A 152 -10.70 11.85 -4.76
C GLU A 152 -10.40 11.65 -3.27
N HIS A 153 -10.42 12.72 -2.46
CA HIS A 153 -10.07 12.72 -1.04
C HIS A 153 -10.68 11.53 -0.28
N LYS A 154 -12.00 11.31 -0.42
CA LYS A 154 -12.70 10.24 0.31
C LYS A 154 -12.17 8.85 -0.04
N GLN A 155 -11.92 8.57 -1.32
CA GLN A 155 -11.41 7.28 -1.78
C GLN A 155 -9.95 7.08 -1.36
N LEU A 156 -9.12 8.10 -1.58
CA LEU A 156 -7.70 8.08 -1.21
C LEU A 156 -7.52 7.94 0.30
N ARG A 157 -8.34 8.59 1.13
CA ARG A 157 -8.32 8.43 2.59
C ARG A 157 -8.63 7.00 3.03
N LYS A 158 -9.63 6.36 2.42
CA LYS A 158 -9.95 4.95 2.70
C LYS A 158 -8.77 4.02 2.36
N ILE A 159 -8.09 4.26 1.24
CA ILE A 159 -6.89 3.50 0.86
C ILE A 159 -5.73 3.81 1.82
N LEU A 160 -5.53 5.09 2.16
CA LEU A 160 -4.51 5.53 3.11
C LEU A 160 -4.67 4.87 4.48
N GLU A 161 -5.90 4.68 4.97
CA GLU A 161 -6.18 3.96 6.23
C GLU A 161 -5.71 2.50 6.21
N HIS A 162 -5.66 1.85 5.03
CA HIS A 162 -5.15 0.50 4.91
C HIS A 162 -3.62 0.44 5.03
N TYR A 163 -2.92 1.40 4.42
CA TYR A 163 -1.45 1.44 4.41
C TYR A 163 -0.86 2.18 5.61
N THR A 164 -1.64 3.06 6.23
CA THR A 164 -1.25 3.81 7.42
C THR A 164 -1.65 3.04 8.67
N PRO A 165 -0.69 2.68 9.53
CA PRO A 165 -1.06 2.26 10.86
C PRO A 165 -1.60 3.46 11.65
N VAL A 166 -2.91 3.67 11.67
CA VAL A 166 -3.54 4.77 12.41
C VAL A 166 -3.60 4.51 13.93
N HIS A 167 -3.49 3.25 14.33
CA HIS A 167 -3.44 2.85 15.74
C HIS A 167 -2.07 2.30 16.11
N ALA A 168 -1.67 2.59 17.34
CA ALA A 168 -0.58 1.93 18.02
C ALA A 168 -1.14 0.93 19.05
N LEU A 169 -0.53 -0.24 19.09
CA LEU A 169 -0.71 -1.21 20.15
C LEU A 169 0.38 -1.00 21.20
N SER A 170 -0.03 -0.67 22.42
CA SER A 170 0.85 -0.52 23.58
C SER A 170 1.23 -1.88 24.15
N ILE A 171 2.50 -2.26 24.07
CA ILE A 171 3.03 -3.56 24.51
C ILE A 171 4.20 -3.31 25.44
N ARG A 172 4.23 -3.99 26.60
CA ARG A 172 5.36 -3.91 27.53
C ARG A 172 6.58 -4.62 26.96
N GLN A 173 7.74 -4.13 27.32
CA GLN A 173 8.97 -4.87 27.11
C GLN A 173 9.04 -6.08 28.05
N PRO A 174 9.70 -7.18 27.65
CA PRO A 174 10.42 -7.37 26.38
C PRO A 174 9.54 -7.87 25.21
N HIS A 175 8.23 -8.09 25.42
CA HIS A 175 7.35 -8.65 24.40
C HIS A 175 7.29 -7.79 23.13
N ALA A 176 7.35 -6.46 23.25
CA ALA A 176 7.40 -5.56 22.11
C ALA A 176 8.64 -5.82 21.24
N GLU A 177 9.81 -6.01 21.85
CA GLU A 177 11.04 -6.37 21.15
C GLU A 177 10.95 -7.76 20.51
N ALA A 178 10.40 -8.75 21.22
CA ALA A 178 10.20 -10.10 20.69
C ALA A 178 9.30 -10.12 19.44
N ILE A 179 8.25 -9.29 19.42
CA ILE A 179 7.38 -9.11 18.24
C ILE A 179 8.17 -8.49 17.09
N MET A 180 8.96 -7.45 17.35
CA MET A 180 9.72 -6.78 16.29
C MET A 180 10.86 -7.64 15.73
N ARG A 181 11.35 -8.61 16.50
CA ARG A 181 12.29 -9.65 16.04
C ARG A 181 11.61 -10.81 15.30
N GLY A 182 10.28 -10.85 15.29
CA GLY A 182 9.51 -11.96 14.70
C GLY A 182 9.56 -13.25 15.54
N ILE A 183 10.01 -13.19 16.80
CA ILE A 183 10.06 -14.32 17.73
C ILE A 183 8.67 -14.59 18.31
N LYS A 184 7.95 -13.52 18.65
CA LYS A 184 6.57 -13.57 19.15
C LYS A 184 5.60 -13.13 18.05
N ASP A 185 4.79 -14.06 17.56
CA ASP A 185 3.81 -13.84 16.49
C ASP A 185 2.34 -13.84 16.99
N ILE A 186 2.11 -14.15 18.26
CA ILE A 186 0.79 -14.06 18.92
C ILE A 186 0.89 -13.10 20.11
N GLU A 187 0.05 -12.07 20.12
CA GLU A 187 -0.17 -11.19 21.27
C GLU A 187 -1.41 -11.64 22.07
N TYR A 188 -1.25 -11.78 23.38
CA TYR A 188 -2.32 -12.24 24.27
C TYR A 188 -2.96 -11.06 25.01
N ARG A 189 -4.30 -10.98 24.99
CA ARG A 189 -5.07 -9.93 25.66
C ARG A 189 -6.30 -10.51 26.35
N SER A 190 -6.95 -9.75 27.22
CA SER A 190 -8.19 -10.20 27.87
C SER A 190 -9.39 -10.34 26.92
N LYS A 191 -9.33 -9.67 25.76
CA LYS A 191 -10.37 -9.69 24.74
C LYS A 191 -9.79 -9.84 23.35
N GLU A 192 -10.56 -10.45 22.46
CA GLU A 192 -10.30 -10.39 21.02
C GLU A 192 -10.45 -8.95 20.51
N THR A 193 -9.84 -8.65 19.37
CA THR A 193 -9.99 -7.35 18.70
C THR A 193 -10.61 -7.52 17.32
N LYS A 194 -11.32 -6.49 16.86
CA LYS A 194 -11.80 -6.37 15.47
C LYS A 194 -10.83 -5.63 14.56
N VAL A 195 -9.79 -5.00 15.13
CA VAL A 195 -8.74 -4.31 14.36
C VAL A 195 -8.05 -5.31 13.44
N ARG A 196 -7.81 -4.95 12.18
CA ARG A 196 -7.07 -5.73 11.19
C ARG A 196 -6.18 -4.82 10.36
N GLY A 197 -5.11 -5.38 9.80
CA GLY A 197 -4.15 -4.66 8.96
C GLY A 197 -2.94 -4.16 9.74
N ARG A 198 -2.24 -3.19 9.14
CA ARG A 198 -0.98 -2.66 9.68
C ARG A 198 -1.23 -1.83 10.93
N VAL A 199 -0.56 -2.14 12.04
CA VAL A 199 -0.63 -1.39 13.30
C VAL A 199 0.77 -1.07 13.82
N MET A 200 0.93 0.07 14.52
CA MET A 200 2.22 0.41 15.13
C MET A 200 2.41 -0.35 16.44
N ILE A 201 3.66 -0.67 16.78
CA ILE A 201 4.04 -1.21 18.08
C ILE A 201 4.66 -0.08 18.91
N TYR A 202 3.98 0.26 20.01
CA TYR A 202 4.48 1.17 21.03
C TYR A 202 5.08 0.35 22.17
N ALA A 203 6.38 0.53 22.42
CA ALA A 203 7.05 -0.06 23.57
C ALA A 203 6.65 0.74 24.82
N ALA A 204 5.81 0.14 25.65
CA ALA A 204 5.19 0.83 26.77
C ALA A 204 6.22 1.35 27.79
N LYS A 205 5.95 2.53 28.34
CA LYS A 205 6.79 3.17 29.37
C LYS A 205 6.79 2.40 30.70
N GLY A 206 5.68 1.74 31.03
CA GLY A 206 5.54 0.96 32.26
C GLY A 206 6.42 -0.29 32.24
N ARG A 207 7.04 -0.61 33.37
CA ARG A 207 7.89 -1.78 33.54
C ARG A 207 7.17 -2.89 34.31
N SER A 208 7.48 -4.13 33.95
CA SER A 208 7.29 -5.26 34.85
C SER A 208 8.49 -5.34 35.81
N PRO A 209 8.41 -6.13 36.91
CA PRO A 209 9.59 -6.41 37.73
C PRO A 209 10.76 -6.88 36.86
N PHE A 210 11.98 -6.43 37.18
CA PHE A 210 13.17 -6.67 36.36
C PHE A 210 13.40 -8.16 36.11
N GLU A 211 13.20 -8.98 37.14
CA GLU A 211 13.37 -10.43 37.08
C GLU A 211 12.41 -11.08 36.08
N HIS A 212 11.16 -10.60 36.00
CA HIS A 212 10.19 -11.11 35.03
C HIS A 212 10.59 -10.73 33.60
N GLU A 213 10.99 -9.47 33.36
CA GLU A 213 11.45 -9.05 32.03
C GLU A 213 12.71 -9.81 31.60
N MET A 214 13.62 -10.09 32.54
CA MET A 214 14.83 -10.89 32.29
C MET A 214 14.49 -12.35 31.95
N MET A 215 13.53 -12.97 32.66
CA MET A 215 13.03 -14.31 32.35
C MET A 215 12.38 -14.35 30.96
N ASP A 216 11.50 -13.41 30.66
CA ASP A 216 10.86 -13.31 29.33
C ASP A 216 11.90 -13.15 28.21
N MET A 217 12.95 -12.33 28.41
CA MET A 217 14.05 -12.19 27.43
C MET A 217 14.80 -13.51 27.23
N ALA A 218 15.07 -14.23 28.32
CA ALA A 218 15.73 -15.53 28.25
C ALA A 218 14.88 -16.56 27.49
N ASP A 219 13.56 -16.59 27.73
CA ASP A 219 12.60 -17.45 27.05
C ASP A 219 12.51 -17.12 25.54
N TYR A 220 12.58 -15.83 25.18
CA TYR A 220 12.66 -15.41 23.79
C TYR A 220 14.06 -15.58 23.16
N GLY A 221 15.08 -15.95 23.95
CA GLY A 221 16.46 -16.04 23.46
C GLY A 221 17.11 -14.68 23.12
N ILE A 222 16.59 -13.58 23.65
CA ILE A 222 17.13 -12.23 23.46
C ILE A 222 18.27 -12.01 24.47
N ARG A 223 19.52 -11.95 23.99
CA ARG A 223 20.74 -11.88 24.82
C ARG A 223 21.71 -10.78 24.40
N ASP A 224 21.45 -10.13 23.29
CA ASP A 224 22.28 -9.11 22.63
C ASP A 224 21.94 -7.67 23.07
N ILE A 225 20.96 -7.50 23.98
CA ILE A 225 20.57 -6.22 24.55
C ILE A 225 20.24 -6.42 26.04
N LEU A 226 20.52 -5.43 26.88
CA LEU A 226 20.17 -5.47 28.30
C LEU A 226 18.71 -5.06 28.50
N VAL A 227 18.08 -5.54 29.58
CA VAL A 227 16.69 -5.20 29.96
C VAL A 227 16.47 -3.68 30.03
N ASP A 228 17.45 -2.97 30.59
CA ASP A 228 17.41 -1.50 30.75
C ASP A 228 17.66 -0.72 29.46
N ASP A 229 18.29 -1.34 28.47
CA ASP A 229 18.59 -0.72 27.18
C ASP A 229 17.42 -0.87 26.17
N LEU A 230 16.42 -1.67 26.51
CA LEU A 230 15.23 -1.81 25.68
C LEU A 230 14.50 -0.47 25.54
N PRO A 231 14.14 -0.04 24.31
CA PRO A 231 13.44 1.22 24.11
C PRO A 231 12.06 1.17 24.77
N ARG A 232 11.68 2.27 25.42
CA ARG A 232 10.41 2.43 26.13
C ARG A 232 9.88 3.83 25.92
N GLY A 233 8.56 4.00 25.99
CA GLY A 233 7.94 5.29 25.76
C GLY A 233 7.90 5.70 24.29
N VAL A 234 8.17 4.79 23.35
CA VAL A 234 8.36 5.11 21.93
C VAL A 234 7.74 4.05 21.02
N LEU A 235 7.38 4.46 19.81
CA LEU A 235 7.01 3.58 18.71
C LEU A 235 8.28 3.02 18.07
N ILE A 236 8.33 1.69 17.98
CA ILE A 236 9.53 0.96 17.55
C ILE A 236 9.39 0.34 16.16
N GLY A 237 8.18 0.26 15.63
CA GLY A 237 7.90 -0.34 14.34
C GLY A 237 6.41 -0.58 14.12
N SER A 238 6.09 -1.46 13.18
CA SER A 238 4.72 -1.87 12.87
C SER A 238 4.63 -3.34 12.47
N VAL A 239 3.46 -3.93 12.62
CA VAL A 239 3.14 -5.33 12.28
C VAL A 239 1.80 -5.42 11.56
N ASP A 240 1.58 -6.47 10.78
CA ASP A 240 0.27 -6.79 10.21
C ASP A 240 -0.51 -7.69 11.18
N LEU A 241 -1.59 -7.17 11.77
CA LEU A 241 -2.53 -7.91 12.60
C LEU A 241 -3.58 -8.53 11.67
N TYR A 242 -3.40 -9.80 11.34
CA TYR A 242 -4.17 -10.46 10.28
C TYR A 242 -5.33 -11.30 10.82
N ASP A 243 -5.28 -11.73 12.08
CA ASP A 243 -6.38 -12.47 12.71
C ASP A 243 -6.45 -12.20 14.23
N SER A 244 -7.60 -12.48 14.84
CA SER A 244 -7.79 -12.45 16.28
C SER A 244 -8.90 -13.42 16.67
N LYS A 245 -8.59 -14.33 17.62
CA LYS A 245 -9.53 -15.36 18.09
C LYS A 245 -9.81 -15.22 19.58
N ARG A 246 -11.07 -15.42 19.98
CA ARG A 246 -11.44 -15.67 21.37
C ARG A 246 -11.05 -17.09 21.78
N THR A 247 -10.37 -17.20 22.91
CA THR A 247 -10.09 -18.47 23.59
C THR A 247 -10.64 -18.42 25.02
N ARG A 248 -10.54 -19.55 25.74
CA ARG A 248 -10.92 -19.61 27.15
C ARG A 248 -10.05 -18.70 28.03
N GLN A 249 -8.82 -18.41 27.61
CA GLN A 249 -7.84 -17.62 28.37
C GLN A 249 -7.85 -16.13 28.01
N GLY A 250 -8.56 -15.73 26.94
CA GLY A 250 -8.57 -14.34 26.48
C GLY A 250 -8.74 -14.23 24.98
N GLY A 251 -8.14 -13.21 24.38
CA GLY A 251 -7.97 -13.07 22.95
C GLY A 251 -6.53 -13.37 22.54
N GLU A 252 -6.37 -14.12 21.45
CA GLU A 252 -5.11 -14.32 20.74
C GLU A 252 -5.11 -13.45 19.50
N TRP A 253 -4.18 -12.52 19.38
CA TRP A 253 -4.06 -11.60 18.24
C TRP A 253 -2.85 -12.01 17.42
N TYR A 254 -3.07 -12.44 16.19
CA TYR A 254 -2.05 -13.01 15.32
C TYR A 254 -1.38 -11.91 14.49
N LEU A 255 -0.06 -11.83 14.59
CA LEU A 255 0.80 -10.79 14.05
C LEU A 255 1.76 -11.39 13.04
N ARG A 256 2.11 -10.64 11.99
CA ARG A 256 3.13 -11.03 11.02
C ARG A 256 3.84 -9.83 10.40
N LYS A 257 4.88 -10.10 9.63
CA LYS A 257 5.62 -9.11 8.81
C LYS A 257 6.05 -7.86 9.63
N PRO A 258 6.80 -8.02 10.74
CA PRO A 258 7.30 -6.88 11.49
C PRO A 258 8.20 -5.99 10.62
N ILE A 259 8.00 -4.68 10.70
CA ILE A 259 8.80 -3.65 10.04
C ILE A 259 9.28 -2.69 11.11
N ARG A 260 10.58 -2.73 11.43
CA ARG A 260 11.20 -1.82 12.39
C ARG A 260 11.33 -0.42 11.78
N PHE A 261 11.08 0.61 12.58
CA PHE A 261 11.32 1.97 12.14
C PHE A 261 12.83 2.27 12.16
N GLU A 262 13.32 2.92 11.11
CA GLU A 262 14.72 3.39 11.04
C GLU A 262 15.07 4.34 12.19
N LYS A 263 14.09 5.16 12.61
CA LYS A 263 14.17 6.03 13.77
C LYS A 263 12.97 5.76 14.67
N LEU A 264 13.23 5.60 15.96
CA LEU A 264 12.19 5.51 16.97
C LEU A 264 11.36 6.80 16.96
N LYS A 265 10.06 6.70 17.18
CA LYS A 265 9.15 7.85 17.16
C LYS A 265 8.46 8.02 18.50
N GLU A 266 8.46 9.23 19.03
CA GLU A 266 7.64 9.59 20.19
C GLU A 266 6.20 9.81 19.72
N PRO A 267 5.19 9.24 20.40
CA PRO A 267 3.80 9.56 20.12
C PRO A 267 3.48 10.99 20.57
N VAL A 268 2.71 11.73 19.78
CA VAL A 268 2.20 13.06 20.12
C VAL A 268 1.07 12.95 21.16
N ASN A 269 0.22 11.94 20.99
CA ASN A 269 -0.93 11.70 21.86
C ASN A 269 -0.58 10.74 22.99
N ALA A 270 -1.24 10.94 24.14
CA ALA A 270 -1.04 10.14 25.34
C ALA A 270 -1.34 8.64 25.10
N PRO A 271 -0.35 7.74 25.31
CA PRO A 271 -0.53 6.31 25.12
C PRO A 271 -1.56 5.69 26.06
N GLN A 272 -2.34 4.74 25.55
CA GLN A 272 -3.34 3.99 26.33
C GLN A 272 -2.91 2.52 26.52
N PRO A 273 -3.45 1.79 27.53
CA PRO A 273 -3.06 0.39 27.84
C PRO A 273 -3.27 -0.65 26.72
N ALA A 274 -3.94 -0.29 25.63
CA ALA A 274 -4.14 -1.14 24.47
C ALA A 274 -3.99 -0.30 23.18
N TRP A 275 -5.11 0.06 22.55
CA TRP A 275 -5.14 0.86 21.35
C TRP A 275 -5.16 2.35 21.67
N PHE A 276 -4.36 3.11 20.94
CA PHE A 276 -4.44 4.56 20.91
C PHE A 276 -4.04 5.09 19.53
N TYR A 277 -4.42 6.33 19.24
CA TYR A 277 -3.97 7.06 18.05
C TYR A 277 -2.71 7.82 18.43
N PRO A 278 -1.51 7.40 17.99
CA PRO A 278 -0.26 8.04 18.41
C PRO A 278 -0.07 9.45 17.84
N PHE A 279 -0.73 9.76 16.73
CA PHE A 279 -0.57 11.00 15.97
C PHE A 279 -1.94 11.60 15.68
N ASN A 280 -1.98 12.93 15.54
CA ASN A 280 -3.17 13.67 15.10
C ASN A 280 -3.31 13.63 13.59
N GLU A 281 -2.18 13.62 12.88
CA GLU A 281 -2.14 13.64 11.43
C GLU A 281 -1.14 12.62 10.86
N LEU A 282 -1.41 12.18 9.64
CA LEU A 282 -0.54 11.24 8.92
C LEU A 282 0.88 11.79 8.69
N ARG A 283 1.01 13.11 8.54
CA ARG A 283 2.30 13.77 8.32
C ARG A 283 3.26 13.51 9.48
N GLU A 284 2.77 13.52 10.71
CA GLU A 284 3.55 13.21 11.91
C GLU A 284 4.09 11.77 11.89
N TYR A 285 3.30 10.81 11.37
CA TYR A 285 3.76 9.44 11.16
C TYR A 285 4.85 9.33 10.09
N LEU A 286 4.78 10.11 9.02
CA LEU A 286 5.76 10.03 7.93
C LEU A 286 7.11 10.63 8.31
N GLY A 287 7.14 11.57 9.27
CA GLY A 287 8.34 12.32 9.64
C GLY A 287 8.59 13.42 8.63
#